data_AF-A0A4Q5TVE9-F1
#
_entry.id   AF-A0A4Q5TVE9-F1
#
_cell.length_a   1.000
_cell.length_b   1.000
_cell.length_c   1.000
_cell.angle_alpha   90.00
_cell.angle_beta   90.00
_cell.angle_gamma   90.00
#
_symmetry.space_group_name_H-M   'P 1'
#
loop_
_entity.id
_entity.type
_entity.pdbx_description
1 polymer ?
#
loop_
_entity_poly.entity_id
_entity_poly.type
_entity_poly.pdbx_seq_one_letter_code
_entity_poly.pdbx_strand_id
1 'polypeptide(L)'
;RDDGPTPLPDEIIPSDVPAWWLVKKKNALYYSGEGRGDFGKFLLSSALLTMNDSTDAAEVNRHMPDVLSYINSLEAPAYPGSIDPGMAARGKVIFAGSCGGCHGSYGSNETYPNKLVHTSVIGTDPWLARSNFNDTTVSRWFNNSWFSQGPNPAWLQPFDGYLAPPLDGIWATAPYLHNGSVPALEMMIDSRLRPVYWKRGFGKNTYDIKAMAIRFDKRDKPGGKRVYDTTLKGYGNSGHTFGDQLTPDERKVLLEYLKTL
;
A
#
# COMPACT_ATOMS: atom_id res chain seq x y z
N ARG A 1 32.85 12.45 0.92
CA ARG A 1 33.77 11.31 1.04
C ARG A 1 33.02 10.19 0.37
N ASP A 2 33.54 9.68 -0.75
CA ASP A 2 32.90 8.57 -1.46
C ASP A 2 33.29 7.30 -0.72
N ASP A 3 32.48 6.99 0.27
CA ASP A 3 32.45 5.68 0.89
C ASP A 3 32.16 4.69 -0.25
N GLY A 4 32.99 3.66 -0.41
CA GLY A 4 32.82 2.67 -1.49
C GLY A 4 31.39 2.09 -1.49
N PRO A 5 30.91 1.55 -2.63
CA PRO A 5 29.52 1.16 -2.77
C PRO A 5 29.12 0.20 -1.65
N THR A 6 28.09 0.57 -0.89
CA THR A 6 27.47 -0.30 0.11
C THR A 6 27.13 -1.63 -0.57
N PRO A 7 27.63 -2.78 -0.08
CA PRO A 7 27.32 -4.06 -0.69
C PRO A 7 25.80 -4.25 -0.71
N LEU A 8 25.26 -4.59 -1.89
CA LEU A 8 23.83 -4.87 -2.02
C LEU A 8 23.51 -6.14 -1.22
N PRO A 9 22.49 -6.12 -0.35
CA PRO A 9 22.06 -7.32 0.36
C PRO A 9 21.53 -8.36 -0.63
N ASP A 10 21.88 -9.63 -0.41
CA ASP A 10 21.34 -10.76 -1.19
C ASP A 10 19.84 -10.98 -0.96
N GLU A 11 19.31 -10.42 0.13
CA GLU A 11 17.93 -10.56 0.57
C GLU A 11 17.09 -9.36 0.13
N ILE A 12 15.95 -9.64 -0.54
CA ILE A 12 15.00 -8.63 -1.01
C ILE A 12 13.71 -8.77 -0.21
N ILE A 13 13.31 -7.70 0.47
CA ILE A 13 11.99 -7.59 1.10
C ILE A 13 11.03 -6.98 0.08
N PRO A 14 9.90 -7.65 -0.26
CA PRO A 14 8.99 -7.16 -1.27
C PRO A 14 8.13 -6.01 -0.74
N SER A 15 7.76 -5.13 -1.67
CA SER A 15 6.67 -4.18 -1.53
C SER A 15 5.91 -4.15 -2.84
N ASP A 16 4.60 -3.99 -2.78
CA ASP A 16 3.77 -3.67 -3.94
C ASP A 16 3.77 -2.15 -4.19
N VAL A 17 3.14 -1.71 -5.28
CA VAL A 17 3.01 -0.29 -5.62
C VAL A 17 1.65 0.24 -5.15
N PRO A 18 1.60 1.22 -4.23
CA PRO A 18 0.34 1.80 -3.78
C PRO A 18 -0.32 2.65 -4.88
N ALA A 19 -1.66 2.74 -4.87
CA ALA A 19 -2.41 3.53 -5.83
C ALA A 19 -2.15 5.05 -5.68
N TRP A 20 -1.75 5.70 -6.76
CA TRP A 20 -1.42 7.14 -6.75
C TRP A 20 -2.61 8.05 -6.52
N TRP A 21 -3.82 7.65 -6.91
CA TRP A 21 -5.04 8.43 -6.64
C TRP A 21 -5.33 8.61 -5.15
N LEU A 22 -4.67 7.85 -4.27
CA LEU A 22 -4.79 7.98 -2.82
C LEU A 22 -3.87 9.07 -2.25
N VAL A 23 -2.84 9.51 -3.00
CA VAL A 23 -1.77 10.38 -2.48
C VAL A 23 -2.32 11.69 -1.92
N LYS A 24 -3.33 12.29 -2.56
CA LYS A 24 -3.95 13.54 -2.12
C LYS A 24 -4.54 13.52 -0.70
N LYS A 25 -4.81 12.31 -0.16
CA LYS A 25 -5.34 12.13 1.20
C LYS A 25 -4.23 11.90 2.23
N LYS A 26 -3.03 11.52 1.82
CA LYS A 26 -1.97 11.05 2.72
C LYS A 26 -1.12 12.20 3.22
N ASN A 27 -0.73 12.15 4.50
CA ASN A 27 0.33 12.99 5.06
C ASN A 27 1.70 12.28 5.08
N ALA A 28 1.74 11.07 4.50
CA ALA A 28 2.86 10.14 4.52
C ALA A 28 2.95 9.32 3.23
N LEU A 29 4.11 9.29 2.58
CA LEU A 29 4.39 8.33 1.50
C LEU A 29 4.89 6.98 2.04
N TYR A 30 4.81 5.97 1.16
CA TYR A 30 5.16 4.57 1.40
C TYR A 30 4.21 3.84 2.38
N TYR A 31 4.34 2.51 2.45
CA TYR A 31 3.47 1.66 3.28
C TYR A 31 3.77 1.79 4.77
N SER A 32 5.04 1.88 5.16
CA SER A 32 5.46 2.15 6.54
C SER A 32 5.12 3.56 6.99
N GLY A 33 4.70 4.40 6.05
CA GLY A 33 4.53 5.82 6.25
C GLY A 33 5.84 6.40 6.77
N GLU A 34 6.94 6.29 6.04
CA GLU A 34 8.21 6.89 6.46
C GLU A 34 8.49 8.22 5.75
N GLY A 35 7.97 8.41 4.54
CA GLY A 35 8.23 9.62 3.76
C GLY A 35 7.35 10.76 4.25
N ARG A 36 7.95 11.80 4.84
CA ARG A 36 7.27 12.97 5.41
C ARG A 36 7.73 14.28 4.78
N GLY A 37 6.85 15.27 4.74
CA GLY A 37 7.14 16.58 4.15
C GLY A 37 6.85 16.59 2.64
N ASP A 38 7.77 17.13 1.85
CA ASP A 38 7.59 17.30 0.41
C ASP A 38 7.60 15.96 -0.36
N PHE A 39 6.46 15.59 -0.91
CA PHE A 39 6.31 14.36 -1.70
C PHE A 39 7.01 14.43 -3.07
N GLY A 40 7.16 15.62 -3.66
CA GLY A 40 7.89 15.80 -4.92
C GLY A 40 9.35 15.38 -4.78
N LYS A 41 9.97 15.68 -3.63
CA LYS A 41 11.32 15.23 -3.29
C LYS A 41 11.45 13.72 -3.15
N PHE A 42 10.44 13.02 -2.64
CA PHE A 42 10.43 11.56 -2.62
C PHE A 42 10.24 10.97 -4.01
N LEU A 43 9.35 11.53 -4.83
CA LEU A 43 9.14 11.07 -6.20
C LEU A 43 10.38 11.30 -7.08
N LEU A 44 11.20 12.30 -6.77
CA LEU A 44 12.51 12.54 -7.39
C LEU A 44 13.53 11.42 -7.09
N SER A 45 13.42 10.74 -5.94
CA SER A 45 14.47 9.82 -5.45
C SER A 45 14.82 8.69 -6.41
N SER A 46 13.85 8.20 -7.21
CA SER A 46 14.14 7.19 -8.24
C SER A 46 14.99 7.74 -9.39
N ALA A 47 14.88 9.04 -9.68
CA ALA A 47 15.64 9.68 -10.75
C ALA A 47 17.12 9.89 -10.37
N LEU A 48 17.46 9.86 -9.08
CA LEU A 48 18.86 9.92 -8.61
C LEU A 48 19.73 8.81 -9.19
N LEU A 49 19.14 7.64 -9.50
CA LEU A 49 19.86 6.51 -10.09
C LEU A 49 20.36 6.77 -11.51
N THR A 50 19.88 7.85 -12.14
CA THR A 50 20.16 8.21 -13.54
C THR A 50 20.70 9.64 -13.71
N MET A 51 20.94 10.36 -12.60
CA MET A 51 21.47 11.73 -12.61
C MET A 51 22.99 11.73 -12.53
N ASN A 52 23.63 12.69 -13.20
CA ASN A 52 25.09 12.83 -13.15
C ASN A 52 25.54 13.66 -11.96
N ASP A 53 24.86 14.77 -11.70
CA ASP A 53 25.21 15.71 -10.64
C ASP A 53 24.02 16.50 -10.10
N SER A 54 24.31 17.46 -9.20
CA SER A 54 23.30 18.30 -8.54
C SER A 54 22.55 19.25 -9.48
N THR A 55 23.10 19.55 -10.67
CA THR A 55 22.44 20.37 -11.69
C THR A 55 21.28 19.61 -12.31
N ASP A 56 21.48 18.34 -12.66
CA ASP A 56 20.42 17.45 -13.15
C ASP A 56 19.32 17.30 -12.08
N ALA A 57 19.72 17.09 -10.82
CA ALA A 57 18.78 16.99 -9.71
C ALA A 57 17.95 18.27 -9.51
N ALA A 58 18.59 19.44 -9.62
CA ALA A 58 17.91 20.73 -9.51
C ALA A 58 16.94 20.97 -10.68
N GLU A 59 17.31 20.58 -11.90
CA GLU A 59 16.45 20.70 -13.07
C GLU A 59 15.21 19.82 -12.93
N VAL A 60 15.37 18.52 -12.64
CA VAL A 60 14.22 17.62 -12.47
C VAL A 60 13.34 18.07 -11.30
N ASN A 61 13.93 18.55 -10.20
CA ASN A 61 13.16 19.05 -9.06
C ASN A 61 12.22 20.22 -9.42
N ARG A 62 12.56 21.06 -10.40
CA ARG A 62 11.68 22.16 -10.86
C ARG A 62 10.36 21.65 -11.44
N HIS A 63 10.34 20.44 -11.98
CA HIS A 63 9.17 19.82 -12.59
C HIS A 63 8.36 18.97 -11.60
N MET A 64 8.91 18.65 -10.43
CA MET A 64 8.23 17.81 -9.43
C MET A 64 6.93 18.38 -8.86
N PRO A 65 6.76 19.71 -8.69
CA PRO A 65 5.46 20.29 -8.34
C PRO A 65 4.35 19.95 -9.35
N ASP A 66 4.65 19.95 -10.66
CA ASP A 66 3.67 19.61 -11.70
C ASP A 66 3.30 18.13 -11.66
N VAL A 67 4.29 17.25 -11.47
CA VAL A 67 4.06 15.81 -11.30
C VAL A 67 3.20 15.54 -10.07
N LEU A 68 3.50 16.20 -8.94
CA LEU A 68 2.72 16.05 -7.71
C LEU A 68 1.30 16.62 -7.88
N SER A 69 1.15 17.75 -8.59
CA SER A 69 -0.16 18.31 -8.92
C SER A 69 -0.99 17.35 -9.78
N TYR A 70 -0.38 16.72 -10.79
CA TYR A 70 -1.04 15.69 -11.60
C TYR A 70 -1.48 14.50 -10.74
N ILE A 71 -0.59 13.96 -9.90
CA ILE A 71 -0.91 12.85 -8.99
C ILE A 71 -2.06 13.24 -8.04
N ASN A 72 -2.05 14.46 -7.51
CA ASN A 72 -3.11 14.94 -6.62
C ASN A 72 -4.45 15.18 -7.34
N SER A 73 -4.43 15.36 -8.66
CA SER A 73 -5.65 15.48 -9.47
C SER A 73 -6.31 14.14 -9.82
N LEU A 74 -5.62 13.02 -9.56
CA LEU A 74 -6.15 11.69 -9.88
C LEU A 74 -7.36 11.36 -9.00
N GLU A 75 -8.35 10.74 -9.62
CA GLU A 75 -9.53 10.19 -8.95
C GLU A 75 -9.51 8.67 -9.00
N ALA A 76 -10.03 8.05 -7.93
CA ALA A 76 -10.20 6.61 -7.89
C ALA A 76 -11.24 6.18 -8.95
N PRO A 77 -11.03 5.04 -9.64
CA PRO A 77 -11.99 4.56 -10.59
C PRO A 77 -13.26 4.09 -9.87
N ALA A 78 -14.43 4.50 -10.35
CA ALA A 78 -15.69 3.96 -9.87
C ALA A 78 -15.81 2.46 -10.19
N TYR A 79 -16.42 1.69 -9.30
CA TYR A 79 -16.71 0.29 -9.57
C TYR A 79 -17.64 0.15 -10.78
N PRO A 80 -17.26 -0.62 -11.82
CA PRO A 80 -17.99 -0.63 -13.10
C PRO A 80 -19.19 -1.58 -13.11
N GLY A 81 -19.37 -2.39 -12.07
CA GLY A 81 -20.51 -3.31 -11.95
C GLY A 81 -21.69 -2.70 -11.20
N SER A 82 -22.78 -3.45 -11.10
CA SER A 82 -23.94 -3.07 -10.27
C SER A 82 -23.61 -3.17 -8.78
N ILE A 83 -24.16 -2.26 -7.99
CA ILE A 83 -24.09 -2.25 -6.53
C ILE A 83 -25.52 -2.32 -5.98
N ASP A 84 -25.78 -3.23 -5.05
CA ASP A 84 -27.03 -3.26 -4.30
C ASP A 84 -27.01 -2.17 -3.20
N PRO A 85 -27.87 -1.13 -3.29
CA PRO A 85 -27.83 -0.01 -2.36
C PRO A 85 -28.25 -0.40 -0.94
N GLY A 86 -29.14 -1.37 -0.78
CA GLY A 86 -29.60 -1.85 0.52
C GLY A 86 -28.51 -2.63 1.26
N MET A 87 -27.78 -3.48 0.53
CA MET A 87 -26.60 -4.17 1.04
C MET A 87 -25.46 -3.20 1.34
N ALA A 88 -25.13 -2.27 0.43
CA ALA A 88 -24.10 -1.28 0.65
C ALA A 88 -24.39 -0.40 1.88
N ALA A 89 -25.66 -0.01 2.10
CA ALA A 89 -26.06 0.73 3.29
C ALA A 89 -25.84 -0.07 4.59
N ARG A 90 -26.15 -1.38 4.60
CA ARG A 90 -25.85 -2.26 5.75
C ARG A 90 -24.34 -2.43 5.95
N GLY A 91 -23.59 -2.62 4.87
CA GLY A 91 -22.13 -2.73 4.91
C GLY A 91 -21.47 -1.46 5.45
N LYS A 92 -22.00 -0.28 5.13
CA LYS A 92 -21.52 1.00 5.67
C LYS A 92 -21.56 1.05 7.19
N VAL A 93 -22.62 0.50 7.81
CA VAL A 93 -22.76 0.45 9.28
C VAL A 93 -21.66 -0.41 9.89
N ILE A 94 -21.40 -1.59 9.31
CA ILE A 94 -20.32 -2.48 9.75
C ILE A 94 -18.96 -1.80 9.58
N PHE A 95 -18.74 -1.18 8.43
CA PHE A 95 -17.49 -0.47 8.14
C PHE A 95 -17.21 0.64 9.16
N ALA A 96 -18.22 1.45 9.49
CA ALA A 96 -18.08 2.53 10.46
C ALA A 96 -17.70 2.01 11.85
N GLY A 97 -18.27 0.87 12.28
CA GLY A 97 -17.99 0.27 13.59
C GLY A 97 -16.65 -0.48 13.68
N SER A 98 -16.20 -1.09 12.59
CA SER A 98 -15.09 -2.07 12.63
C SER A 98 -13.85 -1.66 11.83
N CYS A 99 -13.99 -0.76 10.85
CA CYS A 99 -12.92 -0.43 9.89
C CYS A 99 -12.55 1.06 9.91
N GLY A 100 -13.54 1.94 10.09
CA GLY A 100 -13.39 3.38 9.93
C GLY A 100 -12.41 4.04 10.92
N GLY A 101 -12.22 3.45 12.10
CA GLY A 101 -11.23 3.93 13.07
C GLY A 101 -9.77 3.89 12.60
N CYS A 102 -9.48 3.11 11.55
CA CYS A 102 -8.17 3.09 10.89
C CYS A 102 -8.23 3.65 9.47
N HIS A 103 -9.28 3.33 8.72
CA HIS A 103 -9.40 3.67 7.29
C HIS A 103 -10.18 4.95 6.99
N GLY A 104 -10.72 5.62 8.01
CA GLY A 104 -11.48 6.86 7.86
C GLY A 104 -12.97 6.67 7.60
N SER A 105 -13.64 7.76 7.24
CA SER A 105 -15.07 7.80 6.86
C SER A 105 -15.21 8.29 5.43
N TYR A 106 -16.22 7.81 4.72
CA TYR A 106 -16.46 8.12 3.29
C TYR A 106 -17.86 8.72 3.08
N GLY A 107 -17.99 9.54 2.03
CA GLY A 107 -19.19 10.28 1.68
C GLY A 107 -19.03 11.79 1.88
N SER A 108 -20.12 12.49 2.18
CA SER A 108 -20.13 13.97 2.28
C SER A 108 -19.23 14.54 3.37
N ASN A 109 -19.08 13.83 4.49
CA ASN A 109 -18.21 14.20 5.62
C ASN A 109 -17.05 13.21 5.71
N GLU A 110 -16.25 13.17 4.65
CA GLU A 110 -15.09 12.31 4.57
C GLU A 110 -14.01 12.72 5.58
N THR A 111 -13.40 11.73 6.22
CA THR A 111 -12.21 11.91 7.07
C THR A 111 -11.22 10.79 6.77
N TYR A 112 -9.93 11.10 6.82
CA TYR A 112 -8.89 10.09 6.75
C TYR A 112 -7.87 10.33 7.87
N PRO A 113 -7.75 9.41 8.85
CA PRO A 113 -6.93 9.66 10.04
C PRO A 113 -5.43 9.55 9.77
N ASN A 114 -5.02 9.05 8.59
CA ASN A 114 -3.62 8.79 8.24
C ASN A 114 -2.91 7.96 9.34
N LYS A 115 -3.61 6.93 9.82
CA LYS A 115 -3.23 6.17 11.01
C LYS A 115 -2.12 5.16 10.70
N LEU A 116 -1.02 5.27 11.44
CA LEU A 116 0.01 4.24 11.50
C LEU A 116 -0.38 3.17 12.51
N VAL A 117 -0.41 1.91 12.09
CA VAL A 117 -0.77 0.77 12.92
C VAL A 117 0.47 -0.09 13.15
N HIS A 118 0.87 -0.20 14.42
CA HIS A 118 2.06 -0.95 14.81
C HIS A 118 1.96 -2.43 14.40
N THR A 119 3.09 -3.06 14.02
CA THR A 119 3.12 -4.47 13.57
C THR A 119 2.53 -5.44 14.59
N SER A 120 2.68 -5.16 15.89
CA SER A 120 2.04 -5.97 16.96
C SER A 120 0.52 -5.92 17.00
N VAL A 121 -0.10 -4.89 16.41
CA VAL A 121 -1.55 -4.73 16.34
C VAL A 121 -2.08 -5.26 15.01
N ILE A 122 -1.48 -4.83 13.89
CA ILE A 122 -1.95 -5.25 12.56
C ILE A 122 -1.53 -6.68 12.23
N GLY A 123 -0.42 -7.20 12.76
CA GLY A 123 0.01 -8.60 12.60
C GLY A 123 0.40 -9.02 11.19
N THR A 124 0.46 -8.09 10.23
CA THR A 124 0.95 -8.35 8.86
C THR A 124 2.45 -8.56 8.85
N ASP A 125 3.00 -9.07 7.75
CA ASP A 125 4.44 -9.29 7.61
C ASP A 125 5.24 -8.04 8.06
N PRO A 126 6.15 -8.15 9.04
CA PRO A 126 6.80 -6.99 9.64
C PRO A 126 8.09 -6.57 8.91
N TRP A 127 8.55 -7.34 7.92
CA TRP A 127 9.92 -7.19 7.43
C TRP A 127 10.15 -5.92 6.64
N LEU A 128 9.15 -5.40 5.91
CA LEU A 128 9.28 -4.12 5.20
C LEU A 128 9.42 -2.95 6.19
N ALA A 129 8.60 -2.92 7.24
CA ALA A 129 8.74 -1.90 8.29
C ALA A 129 10.09 -2.01 9.03
N ARG A 130 10.50 -3.25 9.36
CA ARG A 130 11.74 -3.50 10.11
C ARG A 130 13.00 -3.29 9.27
N SER A 131 13.00 -3.55 7.97
CA SER A 131 14.17 -3.28 7.11
C SER A 131 14.48 -1.78 7.11
N ASN A 132 13.45 -0.95 7.05
CA ASN A 132 13.60 0.51 7.04
C ASN A 132 13.99 1.06 8.42
N PHE A 133 13.69 0.32 9.49
CA PHE A 133 14.03 0.68 10.87
C PHE A 133 15.43 0.22 11.29
N ASN A 134 15.86 -0.97 10.85
CA ASN A 134 17.09 -1.61 11.32
C ASN A 134 18.37 -1.03 10.70
N ASP A 135 18.31 -0.51 9.47
CA ASP A 135 19.42 0.21 8.86
C ASP A 135 19.09 1.71 8.74
N THR A 136 19.76 2.51 9.58
CA THR A 136 19.57 3.96 9.61
C THR A 136 20.49 4.71 8.66
N THR A 137 21.34 4.03 7.89
CA THR A 137 22.32 4.67 6.99
C THR A 137 21.61 5.52 5.95
N VAL A 138 20.61 4.95 5.26
CA VAL A 138 19.83 5.65 4.23
C VAL A 138 19.01 6.78 4.83
N SER A 139 18.31 6.55 5.94
CA SER A 139 17.49 7.59 6.59
C SER A 139 18.34 8.73 7.15
N ARG A 140 19.50 8.44 7.76
CA ARG A 140 20.45 9.46 8.22
C ARG A 140 21.03 10.25 7.05
N TRP A 141 21.46 9.58 5.98
CA TRP A 141 21.95 10.25 4.78
C TRP A 141 20.88 11.20 4.21
N PHE A 142 19.67 10.69 3.98
CA PHE A 142 18.56 11.47 3.43
C PHE A 142 18.25 12.68 4.31
N ASN A 143 18.13 12.47 5.62
CA ASN A 143 17.76 13.52 6.58
C ASN A 143 18.87 14.57 6.82
N ASN A 144 20.12 14.31 6.41
CA ASN A 144 21.22 15.28 6.46
C ASN A 144 21.59 15.83 5.07
N SER A 145 20.86 15.44 4.02
CA SER A 145 21.14 15.85 2.64
C SER A 145 20.32 17.08 2.24
N TRP A 146 20.41 17.47 0.96
CA TRP A 146 19.56 18.49 0.35
C TRP A 146 18.05 18.19 0.49
N PHE A 147 17.66 16.91 0.58
CA PHE A 147 16.25 16.52 0.70
C PHE A 147 15.56 17.13 1.92
N SER A 148 16.25 17.23 3.07
CA SER A 148 15.69 17.77 4.31
C SER A 148 15.85 19.28 4.48
N GLN A 149 16.38 19.98 3.47
CA GLN A 149 16.68 21.41 3.53
C GLN A 149 15.71 22.25 2.69
N GLY A 150 15.76 23.58 2.87
CA GLY A 150 15.00 24.55 2.10
C GLY A 150 13.54 24.73 2.55
N PRO A 151 12.73 25.47 1.78
CA PRO A 151 11.36 25.82 2.17
C PRO A 151 10.38 24.64 2.17
N ASN A 152 10.66 23.59 1.38
CA ASN A 152 9.86 22.37 1.30
C ASN A 152 10.73 21.16 1.69
N PRO A 153 11.00 20.93 2.98
CA PRO A 153 11.84 19.81 3.41
C PRO A 153 11.09 18.49 3.28
N ALA A 154 11.82 17.42 2.97
CA ALA A 154 11.37 16.04 3.06
C ALA A 154 12.28 15.27 4.02
N TRP A 155 11.72 14.36 4.82
CA TRP A 155 12.50 13.54 5.74
C TRP A 155 11.93 12.13 5.86
N LEU A 156 12.83 11.17 6.04
CA LEU A 156 12.49 9.78 6.35
C LEU A 156 12.32 9.64 7.87
N GLN A 157 11.16 9.12 8.28
CA GLN A 157 10.84 8.80 9.66
C GLN A 157 10.25 7.39 9.75
N PRO A 158 11.09 6.34 9.86
CA PRO A 158 10.64 4.96 9.92
C PRO A 158 9.69 4.71 11.10
N PHE A 159 8.76 3.77 10.91
CA PHE A 159 7.81 3.32 11.92
C PHE A 159 7.69 1.79 11.87
N ASP A 160 7.67 1.12 13.03
CA ASP A 160 7.44 -0.34 13.12
C ASP A 160 5.95 -0.67 12.92
N GLY A 161 5.48 -0.47 11.69
CA GLY A 161 4.10 -0.69 11.33
C GLY A 161 3.78 -0.13 9.96
N TYR A 162 2.50 -0.10 9.65
CA TYR A 162 2.01 0.30 8.34
C TYR A 162 0.89 1.32 8.47
N LEU A 163 0.85 2.23 7.52
CA LEU A 163 -0.26 3.14 7.32
C LEU A 163 -1.48 2.33 6.88
N ALA A 164 -2.61 2.51 7.56
CA ALA A 164 -3.91 2.07 7.04
C ALA A 164 -4.30 2.99 5.87
N PRO A 165 -4.30 2.52 4.61
CA PRO A 165 -4.53 3.40 3.46
C PRO A 165 -6.01 3.84 3.38
N PRO A 166 -6.31 4.96 2.71
CA PRO A 166 -7.67 5.20 2.23
C PRO A 166 -8.06 4.07 1.26
N LEU A 167 -9.35 3.76 1.21
CA LEU A 167 -9.89 2.61 0.48
C LEU A 167 -10.60 3.01 -0.81
N ASP A 168 -10.40 4.25 -1.27
CA ASP A 168 -10.95 4.70 -2.54
C ASP A 168 -10.47 3.83 -3.70
N GLY A 169 -11.39 3.30 -4.50
CA GLY A 169 -11.08 2.40 -5.60
C GLY A 169 -10.46 1.07 -5.15
N ILE A 170 -10.63 0.64 -3.89
CA ILE A 170 -10.06 -0.62 -3.35
C ILE A 170 -10.46 -1.85 -4.19
N TRP A 171 -11.59 -1.77 -4.88
CA TRP A 171 -12.05 -2.81 -5.80
C TRP A 171 -11.04 -3.11 -6.91
N ALA A 172 -10.16 -2.17 -7.27
CA ALA A 172 -9.26 -2.21 -8.43
C ALA A 172 -7.78 -2.45 -8.09
N THR A 173 -7.42 -2.60 -6.81
CA THR A 173 -6.02 -2.61 -6.37
C THR A 173 -5.54 -3.97 -5.88
N ALA A 174 -6.18 -5.08 -6.29
CA ALA A 174 -5.63 -6.39 -5.97
C ALA A 174 -4.28 -6.61 -6.70
N PRO A 175 -3.31 -7.31 -6.09
CA PRO A 175 -3.38 -7.93 -4.76
C PRO A 175 -3.21 -6.92 -3.61
N TYR A 176 -3.63 -7.33 -2.42
CA TYR A 176 -3.71 -6.51 -1.22
C TYR A 176 -2.56 -6.79 -0.24
N LEU A 177 -2.46 -5.92 0.78
CA LEU A 177 -1.34 -5.75 1.70
C LEU A 177 -0.11 -5.09 1.07
N HIS A 178 0.80 -4.62 1.91
CA HIS A 178 1.99 -3.88 1.49
C HIS A 178 2.92 -4.68 0.58
N ASN A 179 2.87 -6.01 0.64
CA ASN A 179 3.70 -6.93 -0.15
C ASN A 179 2.91 -7.63 -1.27
N GLY A 180 1.62 -7.30 -1.44
CA GLY A 180 0.78 -7.90 -2.49
C GLY A 180 0.51 -9.39 -2.28
N SER A 181 0.49 -9.88 -1.04
CA SER A 181 0.37 -11.31 -0.74
C SER A 181 -1.06 -11.87 -0.82
N VAL A 182 -2.09 -11.00 -0.78
CA VAL A 182 -3.51 -11.41 -0.70
C VAL A 182 -4.23 -11.11 -2.02
N PRO A 183 -4.64 -12.12 -2.81
CA PRO A 183 -5.05 -11.89 -4.19
C PRO A 183 -6.48 -11.37 -4.40
N ALA A 184 -7.35 -11.41 -3.38
CA ALA A 184 -8.78 -11.07 -3.50
C ALA A 184 -9.29 -10.30 -2.27
N LEU A 185 -10.23 -9.37 -2.46
CA LEU A 185 -10.69 -8.47 -1.39
C LEU A 185 -11.41 -9.22 -0.28
N GLU A 186 -12.17 -10.27 -0.62
CA GLU A 186 -12.82 -11.14 0.38
C GLU A 186 -11.80 -11.73 1.36
N MET A 187 -10.60 -12.04 0.91
CA MET A 187 -9.53 -12.61 1.74
C MET A 187 -8.90 -11.59 2.69
N MET A 188 -9.12 -10.28 2.47
CA MET A 188 -8.79 -9.25 3.46
C MET A 188 -9.75 -9.25 4.64
N ILE A 189 -10.98 -9.73 4.43
CA ILE A 189 -12.06 -9.78 5.42
C ILE A 189 -12.17 -11.18 6.05
N ASP A 190 -11.82 -12.24 5.32
CA ASP A 190 -11.69 -13.60 5.85
C ASP A 190 -10.28 -14.14 5.59
N SER A 191 -9.42 -14.03 6.60
CA SER A 191 -8.01 -14.41 6.48
C SER A 191 -7.81 -15.92 6.25
N ARG A 192 -8.79 -16.74 6.64
CA ARG A 192 -8.75 -18.21 6.52
C ARG A 192 -8.80 -18.68 5.07
N LEU A 193 -9.24 -17.82 4.16
CA LEU A 193 -9.31 -18.09 2.72
C LEU A 193 -7.98 -17.85 2.00
N ARG A 194 -7.00 -17.22 2.65
CA ARG A 194 -5.74 -16.80 2.02
C ARG A 194 -4.90 -18.02 1.60
N PRO A 195 -4.48 -18.11 0.32
CA PRO A 195 -3.63 -19.22 -0.13
C PRO A 195 -2.19 -19.05 0.38
N VAL A 196 -1.56 -20.15 0.79
CA VAL A 196 -0.12 -20.17 1.14
C VAL A 196 0.74 -19.96 -0.11
N TYR A 197 0.35 -20.59 -1.21
CA TYR A 197 1.01 -20.45 -2.51
C TYR A 197 -0.02 -20.14 -3.59
N TRP A 198 0.29 -19.17 -4.45
CA TRP A 198 -0.58 -18.85 -5.58
C TRP A 198 0.20 -18.33 -6.79
N LYS A 199 -0.32 -18.61 -7.98
CA LYS A 199 0.27 -18.15 -9.25
C LYS A 199 -0.64 -17.10 -9.88
N ARG A 200 -0.08 -15.92 -10.15
CA ARG A 200 -0.78 -14.87 -10.91
C ARG A 200 -1.09 -15.32 -12.33
N GLY A 201 -2.29 -15.03 -12.81
CA GLY A 201 -2.63 -15.12 -14.23
C GLY A 201 -1.94 -14.01 -15.04
N PHE A 202 -1.35 -14.37 -16.18
CA PHE A 202 -0.76 -13.42 -17.13
C PHE A 202 -1.55 -13.47 -18.44
N GLY A 203 -1.73 -12.32 -19.10
CA GLY A 203 -2.44 -12.22 -20.39
C GLY A 203 -3.54 -11.16 -20.41
N LYS A 204 -4.56 -11.36 -21.26
CA LYS A 204 -5.78 -10.54 -21.28
C LYS A 204 -6.72 -11.00 -20.16
N ASN A 205 -7.54 -10.09 -19.61
CA ASN A 205 -8.54 -10.40 -18.58
C ASN A 205 -7.94 -11.01 -17.28
N THR A 206 -6.89 -10.40 -16.75
CA THR A 206 -6.19 -10.86 -15.54
C THR A 206 -6.86 -10.42 -14.23
N TYR A 207 -7.98 -9.70 -14.31
CA TYR A 207 -8.71 -9.19 -13.15
C TYR A 207 -10.14 -9.71 -13.14
N ASP A 208 -10.62 -10.16 -11.99
CA ASP A 208 -12.02 -10.45 -11.74
C ASP A 208 -12.65 -9.28 -10.98
N ILE A 209 -13.44 -8.49 -11.70
CA ILE A 209 -14.11 -7.31 -11.15
C ILE A 209 -15.09 -7.70 -10.05
N LYS A 210 -15.83 -8.81 -10.22
CA LYS A 210 -16.86 -9.21 -9.24
C LYS A 210 -16.22 -9.70 -7.94
N ALA A 211 -15.14 -10.46 -8.06
CA ALA A 211 -14.37 -10.93 -6.90
C ALA A 211 -13.42 -9.86 -6.33
N MET A 212 -13.23 -8.74 -7.04
CA MET A 212 -12.24 -7.70 -6.71
C MET A 212 -10.88 -8.36 -6.45
N ALA A 213 -10.43 -9.09 -7.45
CA ALA A 213 -9.30 -9.99 -7.33
C ALA A 213 -8.47 -10.00 -8.60
N ILE A 214 -7.17 -10.17 -8.45
CA ILE A 214 -6.38 -10.70 -9.57
C ILE A 214 -6.83 -12.14 -9.81
N ARG A 215 -6.88 -12.59 -11.07
CA ARG A 215 -7.08 -14.01 -11.37
C ARG A 215 -5.81 -14.76 -10.97
N PHE A 216 -5.97 -15.79 -10.15
CA PHE A 216 -4.86 -16.61 -9.66
C PHE A 216 -5.24 -18.09 -9.60
N ASP A 217 -4.22 -18.95 -9.69
CA ASP A 217 -4.34 -20.37 -9.36
C ASP A 217 -3.76 -20.60 -7.97
N LYS A 218 -4.55 -21.20 -7.06
CA LYS A 218 -4.01 -21.74 -5.81
C LYS A 218 -3.02 -22.86 -6.12
N ARG A 219 -1.93 -22.92 -5.38
CA ARG A 219 -0.91 -23.98 -5.47
C ARG A 219 -0.71 -24.60 -4.10
N ASP A 220 -0.32 -25.87 -4.08
CA ASP A 220 -0.04 -26.60 -2.84
C ASP A 220 1.45 -26.67 -2.51
N LYS A 221 2.31 -26.18 -3.42
CA LYS A 221 3.77 -26.21 -3.28
C LYS A 221 4.43 -24.96 -3.87
N PRO A 222 5.66 -24.63 -3.43
CA PRO A 222 6.48 -23.60 -4.07
C PRO A 222 6.69 -23.86 -5.56
N GLY A 223 6.97 -22.80 -6.32
CA GLY A 223 7.17 -22.88 -7.78
C GLY A 223 8.14 -21.84 -8.33
N GLY A 224 9.12 -21.44 -7.52
CA GLY A 224 10.09 -20.39 -7.86
C GLY A 224 9.42 -19.05 -8.16
N LYS A 225 10.06 -18.22 -8.99
CA LYS A 225 9.63 -16.83 -9.29
C LYS A 225 8.23 -16.69 -9.92
N ARG A 226 7.57 -17.79 -10.31
CA ARG A 226 6.24 -17.78 -10.93
C ARG A 226 5.11 -18.05 -9.94
N VAL A 227 5.43 -18.43 -8.71
CA VAL A 227 4.46 -18.71 -7.64
C VAL A 227 4.80 -17.79 -6.49
N TYR A 228 3.84 -16.97 -6.07
CA TYR A 228 3.94 -16.21 -4.84
C TYR A 228 3.96 -17.19 -3.66
N ASP A 229 5.00 -17.12 -2.85
CA ASP A 229 5.27 -18.01 -1.74
C ASP A 229 5.26 -17.22 -0.44
N THR A 230 4.19 -17.36 0.34
CA THR A 230 3.98 -16.59 1.57
C THR A 230 4.83 -17.08 2.75
N THR A 231 5.59 -18.17 2.56
CA THR A 231 6.51 -18.71 3.57
C THR A 231 7.89 -18.04 3.52
N LEU A 232 8.18 -17.32 2.43
CA LEU A 232 9.41 -16.55 2.28
C LEU A 232 9.39 -15.30 3.17
N LYS A 233 10.56 -14.91 3.65
CA LYS A 233 10.74 -13.72 4.47
C LYS A 233 10.30 -12.46 3.72
N GLY A 234 9.38 -11.69 4.30
CA GLY A 234 8.80 -10.50 3.68
C GLY A 234 7.55 -10.76 2.84
N TYR A 235 7.27 -12.02 2.50
CA TYR A 235 6.15 -12.40 1.65
C TYR A 235 4.92 -12.87 2.44
N GLY A 236 4.94 -12.80 3.78
CA GLY A 236 3.87 -13.31 4.64
C GLY A 236 2.50 -12.69 4.34
N ASN A 237 1.45 -13.52 4.40
CA ASN A 237 0.06 -13.12 4.19
C ASN A 237 -0.78 -13.08 5.49
N SER A 238 -0.12 -13.02 6.64
CA SER A 238 -0.77 -12.98 7.96
C SER A 238 -1.34 -11.60 8.30
N GLY A 239 -2.00 -11.50 9.45
CA GLY A 239 -2.44 -10.22 10.01
C GLY A 239 -3.69 -9.65 9.38
N HIS A 240 -4.10 -8.48 9.87
CA HIS A 240 -5.34 -7.82 9.48
C HIS A 240 -6.54 -8.80 9.58
N THR A 241 -6.65 -9.46 10.74
CA THR A 241 -7.65 -10.52 11.01
C THR A 241 -8.94 -9.97 11.64
N PHE A 242 -9.08 -8.65 11.72
CA PHE A 242 -10.24 -7.98 12.33
C PHE A 242 -11.58 -8.34 11.66
N GLY A 243 -11.58 -8.83 10.41
CA GLY A 243 -12.78 -9.32 9.73
C GLY A 243 -13.15 -10.77 10.04
N ASP A 244 -12.26 -11.55 10.69
CA ASP A 244 -12.46 -12.99 10.91
C ASP A 244 -13.62 -13.30 11.87
N GLN A 245 -13.97 -12.33 12.72
CA GLN A 245 -15.11 -12.39 13.63
C GLN A 245 -16.46 -12.13 12.96
N LEU A 246 -16.48 -11.55 11.75
CA LEU A 246 -17.72 -11.29 11.04
C LEU A 246 -18.39 -12.59 10.59
N THR A 247 -19.71 -12.60 10.52
CA THR A 247 -20.49 -13.67 9.90
C THR A 247 -20.37 -13.62 8.36
N PRO A 248 -20.66 -14.72 7.64
CA PRO A 248 -20.66 -14.71 6.18
C PRO A 248 -21.54 -13.61 5.56
N ASP A 249 -22.72 -13.35 6.15
CA ASP A 249 -23.63 -12.31 5.66
C ASP A 249 -23.09 -10.90 5.90
N GLU A 250 -22.46 -10.66 7.05
CA GLU A 250 -21.79 -9.39 7.36
C GLU A 250 -20.63 -9.12 6.39
N ARG A 251 -19.81 -10.14 6.08
CA ARG A 251 -18.74 -10.00 5.07
C ARG A 251 -19.31 -9.65 3.70
N LYS A 252 -20.41 -10.30 3.30
CA LYS A 252 -21.05 -10.06 2.01
C LYS A 252 -21.55 -8.62 1.87
N VAL A 253 -22.23 -8.08 2.87
CA VAL A 253 -22.70 -6.68 2.81
C VAL A 253 -21.55 -5.69 2.95
N LEU A 254 -20.49 -6.01 3.71
CA LEU A 254 -19.28 -5.20 3.79
C LEU A 254 -18.57 -5.12 2.43
N LEU A 255 -18.41 -6.24 1.71
CA LEU A 255 -17.87 -6.25 0.35
C LEU A 255 -18.71 -5.40 -0.60
N GLU A 256 -20.03 -5.42 -0.46
CA GLU A 256 -20.91 -4.58 -1.27
C GLU A 256 -20.71 -3.09 -1.01
N TYR A 257 -20.48 -2.71 0.25
CA TYR A 257 -20.11 -1.34 0.61
C TYR A 257 -18.74 -0.95 0.05
N LEU A 258 -17.74 -1.83 0.11
CA LEU A 258 -16.40 -1.55 -0.41
C LEU A 258 -16.38 -1.28 -1.93
N LYS A 259 -17.38 -1.76 -2.69
CA LYS A 259 -17.55 -1.40 -4.11
C LYS A 259 -17.95 0.06 -4.32
N THR A 260 -18.52 0.71 -3.29
CA THR A 260 -18.91 2.13 -3.36
C THR A 260 -17.75 3.07 -3.12
N LEU A 261 -16.60 2.54 -2.67
CA LEU A 261 -15.40 3.30 -2.34
C LEU A 261 -14.46 3.36 -3.55
#